data_AF-A0A1S9RVD2-F1
#
_entry.id   AF-A0A1S9RVD2-F1
#
_cell.length_a   1.000
_cell.length_b   1.000
_cell.length_c   1.000
_cell.angle_alpha   90.00
_cell.angle_beta   90.00
_cell.angle_gamma   90.00
#
_symmetry.space_group_name_H-M   'P 1'
#
loop_
_entity.id
_entity.type
_entity.pdbx_description
1 polymer ?
#
loop_
_entity_poly.entity_id
_entity_poly.type
_entity_poly.pdbx_seq_one_letter_code
_entity_poly.pdbx_strand_id
1 'polypeptide(L)'
;MPLKVIIVGAGIGGLSAATAFHQAGHHVEIFEKSHFLSEVGAALVVAPNGVRVLSTLGFSFENARSKPKSTFEIRDGKDFERIDSVSATPVETTFGAPLYTMQRADLHEELFRVASTPIPGLSNVSIRLGAKVCSADPFAGTVHLEDGSVHTADLIIGADGLHSILKSVVLDGQPDVPISTSYTAFRFQILTDALSDDPDFLDLLAKKGHGPSILADVSNHITAEHMVWYDCQNGEMQNFVGIQNNLQTDDDDPMQSLLSKFSHFHPGLMRVISKAPKVTKWPLKVFRPLRRWSRGKLLLIGDAAHPMLPFSGQGANQAIEDAGALRILFENYVSPDEMPARLSLFENVRKFRVSRVQTMSSVRVGKEEEIQEELQKYADHPGADVPRTFHERLGHDFSYDVLEVTGAKLREYEVNRKLQDTSSQRLPFPVSNLSLAVAWLRENLFSLSNSWLGYFFAPRNGQ
;
A
#
# COMPACT_ATOMS: atom_id res chain seq x y z
N MET A 1 -0.20 -17.12 21.75
CA MET A 1 -1.38 -16.70 22.55
C MET A 1 -2.31 -15.94 21.61
N PRO A 2 -3.54 -16.40 21.37
CA PRO A 2 -4.49 -15.69 20.52
C PRO A 2 -4.84 -14.31 21.10
N LEU A 3 -4.88 -13.29 20.24
CA LEU A 3 -5.37 -11.96 20.57
C LEU A 3 -6.84 -11.85 20.20
N LYS A 4 -7.58 -11.00 20.92
CA LYS A 4 -8.83 -10.45 20.42
C LYS A 4 -8.54 -9.17 19.64
N VAL A 5 -8.75 -9.21 18.33
CA VAL A 5 -8.54 -8.09 17.41
C VAL A 5 -9.89 -7.55 16.94
N ILE A 6 -10.11 -6.25 17.16
CA ILE A 6 -11.26 -5.54 16.58
C ILE A 6 -10.77 -4.74 15.37
N ILE A 7 -11.45 -4.89 14.23
CA ILE A 7 -11.21 -4.13 13.01
C ILE A 7 -12.41 -3.23 12.75
N VAL A 8 -12.16 -1.93 12.61
CA VAL A 8 -13.19 -0.93 12.32
C VAL A 8 -13.12 -0.58 10.84
N GLY A 9 -14.14 -0.97 10.08
CA GLY A 9 -14.22 -0.82 8.64
C GLY A 9 -13.93 -2.13 7.90
N ALA A 10 -14.82 -2.52 7.00
CA ALA A 10 -14.73 -3.72 6.18
C ALA A 10 -14.45 -3.40 4.70
N GLY A 11 -13.63 -2.38 4.43
CA GLY A 11 -13.08 -2.14 3.09
C GLY A 11 -11.93 -3.11 2.77
N ILE A 12 -11.25 -2.89 1.64
CA ILE A 12 -10.11 -3.71 1.18
C ILE A 12 -9.10 -3.95 2.31
N GLY A 13 -8.56 -2.88 2.93
CA GLY A 13 -7.57 -3.00 4.00
C GLY A 13 -8.10 -3.74 5.24
N GLY A 14 -9.36 -3.51 5.62
CA GLY A 14 -9.98 -4.15 6.78
C GLY A 14 -10.20 -5.66 6.58
N LEU A 15 -10.72 -6.07 5.42
CA LEU A 15 -10.92 -7.48 5.08
C LEU A 15 -9.59 -8.23 4.85
N SER A 16 -8.60 -7.57 4.24
CA SER A 16 -7.25 -8.12 4.14
C SER A 16 -6.63 -8.31 5.52
N ALA A 17 -6.74 -7.32 6.42
CA ALA A 17 -6.25 -7.43 7.79
C ALA A 17 -6.98 -8.50 8.60
N ALA A 18 -8.30 -8.64 8.42
CA ALA A 18 -9.08 -9.68 9.07
C ALA A 18 -8.60 -11.07 8.70
N THR A 19 -8.39 -11.31 7.40
CA THR A 19 -7.81 -12.55 6.90
C THR A 19 -6.41 -12.79 7.49
N ALA A 20 -5.55 -11.76 7.48
CA ALA A 20 -4.20 -11.83 8.02
C ALA A 20 -4.17 -12.24 9.51
N PHE A 21 -4.96 -11.58 10.36
CA PHE A 21 -5.02 -11.91 11.78
C PHE A 21 -5.67 -13.27 12.04
N HIS A 22 -6.70 -13.64 11.28
CA HIS A 22 -7.33 -14.96 11.40
C HIS A 22 -6.34 -16.07 11.04
N GLN A 23 -5.59 -15.93 9.95
CA GLN A 23 -4.54 -16.88 9.56
C GLN A 23 -3.37 -16.92 10.54
N ALA A 24 -3.08 -15.82 11.23
CA ALA A 24 -2.09 -15.77 12.31
C ALA A 24 -2.58 -16.42 13.63
N GLY A 25 -3.83 -16.92 13.69
CA GLY A 25 -4.37 -17.65 14.83
C GLY A 25 -5.07 -16.79 15.88
N HIS A 26 -5.59 -15.62 15.49
CA HIS A 26 -6.26 -14.69 16.40
C HIS A 26 -7.78 -14.65 16.22
N HIS A 27 -8.48 -14.17 17.25
CA HIS A 27 -9.91 -13.94 17.21
C HIS A 27 -10.19 -12.56 16.61
N VAL A 28 -11.02 -12.51 15.58
CA VAL A 28 -11.25 -11.28 14.80
C VAL A 28 -12.73 -10.91 14.81
N GLU A 29 -13.02 -9.67 15.19
CA GLU A 29 -14.33 -9.04 15.02
C GLU A 29 -14.20 -7.81 14.11
N ILE A 30 -15.04 -7.72 13.09
CA ILE A 30 -15.13 -6.55 12.20
C ILE A 30 -16.43 -5.81 12.47
N PHE A 31 -16.33 -4.49 12.64
CA PHE A 31 -17.49 -3.59 12.69
C PHE A 31 -17.51 -2.71 11.45
N GLU A 32 -18.58 -2.81 10.67
CA GLU A 32 -18.80 -2.05 9.44
C GLU A 32 -20.12 -1.29 9.52
N LYS A 33 -20.06 0.01 9.22
CA LYS A 33 -21.23 0.91 9.32
C LYS A 33 -22.27 0.68 8.22
N SER A 34 -21.87 0.17 7.07
CA SER A 34 -22.76 -0.06 5.92
C SER A 34 -23.37 -1.46 5.94
N HIS A 35 -24.40 -1.66 5.10
CA HIS A 35 -25.00 -2.96 4.80
C HIS A 35 -24.53 -3.51 3.44
N PHE A 36 -23.44 -2.97 2.86
CA PHE A 36 -22.92 -3.34 1.54
C PHE A 36 -23.92 -3.28 0.37
N LEU A 37 -24.87 -2.35 0.41
CA LEU A 37 -25.97 -2.29 -0.56
C LEU A 37 -25.54 -1.88 -1.98
N SER A 38 -24.34 -1.32 -2.18
CA SER A 38 -23.77 -1.03 -3.50
C SER A 38 -22.33 -0.52 -3.41
N GLU A 39 -21.33 -1.31 -3.80
CA GLU A 39 -19.98 -0.81 -4.08
C GLU A 39 -19.80 -0.56 -5.60
N VAL A 40 -20.54 0.39 -6.17
CA VAL A 40 -20.44 0.68 -7.61
C VAL A 40 -19.41 1.78 -7.88
N GLY A 41 -18.58 1.59 -8.92
CA GLY A 41 -18.03 2.72 -9.68
C GLY A 41 -16.51 2.93 -9.68
N ALA A 42 -15.72 1.94 -9.22
CA ALA A 42 -14.27 2.03 -9.35
C ALA A 42 -13.67 0.70 -9.78
N ALA A 43 -12.96 0.69 -10.91
CA ALA A 43 -11.94 -0.32 -11.14
C ALA A 43 -10.58 0.17 -10.60
N LEU A 44 -9.67 -0.77 -10.38
CA LEU A 44 -8.33 -0.54 -9.86
C LEU A 44 -7.33 -1.53 -10.44
N VAL A 45 -6.05 -1.26 -10.17
CA VAL A 45 -4.94 -2.16 -10.48
C VAL A 45 -4.44 -2.80 -9.19
N VAL A 46 -4.34 -4.13 -9.17
CA VAL A 46 -3.56 -4.85 -8.16
C VAL A 46 -2.20 -5.12 -8.78
N ALA A 47 -1.19 -4.43 -8.25
CA ALA A 47 0.19 -4.46 -8.71
C ALA A 47 0.94 -5.66 -8.08
N PRO A 48 2.11 -6.05 -8.60
CA PRO A 48 2.87 -7.23 -8.16
C PRO A 48 3.09 -7.30 -6.62
N ASN A 49 3.33 -6.17 -5.98
CA ASN A 49 3.46 -6.04 -4.53
C ASN A 49 2.18 -6.41 -3.77
N GLY A 50 1.00 -5.99 -4.26
CA GLY A 50 -0.29 -6.42 -3.73
C GLY A 50 -0.59 -7.88 -4.04
N VAL A 51 -0.26 -8.35 -5.25
CA VAL A 51 -0.46 -9.74 -5.69
C VAL A 51 0.26 -10.72 -4.77
N ARG A 52 1.53 -10.48 -4.45
CA ARG A 52 2.31 -11.35 -3.55
C ARG A 52 1.59 -11.58 -2.22
N VAL A 53 1.06 -10.52 -1.62
CA VAL A 53 0.34 -10.63 -0.34
C VAL A 53 -1.00 -11.35 -0.52
N LEU A 54 -1.83 -10.95 -1.50
CA LEU A 54 -3.13 -11.58 -1.74
C LEU A 54 -3.01 -13.09 -1.98
N SER A 55 -2.00 -13.52 -2.73
CA SER A 55 -1.71 -14.94 -2.96
C SER A 55 -1.47 -15.71 -1.66
N THR A 56 -0.79 -15.11 -0.68
CA THR A 56 -0.61 -15.75 0.64
C THR A 56 -1.87 -15.77 1.50
N LEU A 57 -2.82 -14.87 1.23
CA LEU A 57 -4.08 -14.80 1.97
C LEU A 57 -5.12 -15.80 1.44
N GLY A 58 -4.85 -16.50 0.33
CA GLY A 58 -5.78 -17.45 -0.28
C GLY A 58 -6.81 -16.78 -1.20
N PHE A 59 -6.49 -15.58 -1.69
CA PHE A 59 -7.31 -14.84 -2.65
C PHE A 59 -7.31 -15.48 -4.04
N SER A 60 -8.48 -15.63 -4.64
CA SER A 60 -8.65 -16.12 -6.02
C SER A 60 -8.92 -14.97 -6.98
N PHE A 61 -7.94 -14.66 -7.83
CA PHE A 61 -8.10 -13.67 -8.91
C PHE A 61 -9.15 -14.09 -9.95
N GLU A 62 -9.39 -15.40 -10.11
CA GLU A 62 -10.44 -15.94 -10.97
C GLU A 62 -11.83 -15.62 -10.43
N ASN A 63 -12.06 -15.82 -9.12
CA ASN A 63 -13.32 -15.45 -8.47
C ASN A 63 -13.54 -13.93 -8.53
N ALA A 64 -12.47 -13.15 -8.41
CA ALA A 64 -12.50 -11.70 -8.59
C ALA A 64 -12.58 -11.26 -10.07
N ARG A 65 -12.87 -12.20 -10.99
CA ARG A 65 -13.06 -11.98 -12.43
C ARG A 65 -11.93 -11.20 -13.08
N SER A 66 -10.69 -11.55 -12.75
CA SER A 66 -9.51 -10.88 -13.29
C SER A 66 -8.49 -11.88 -13.81
N LYS A 67 -7.94 -11.57 -14.99
CA LYS A 67 -6.83 -12.30 -15.62
C LYS A 67 -5.51 -11.55 -15.43
N PRO A 68 -4.37 -12.26 -15.37
CA PRO A 68 -3.07 -11.61 -15.28
C PRO A 68 -2.81 -10.78 -16.54
N LYS A 69 -2.21 -9.61 -16.35
CA LYS A 69 -1.73 -8.75 -17.44
C LYS A 69 -0.20 -8.71 -17.40
N SER A 70 0.40 -8.85 -18.58
CA SER A 70 1.85 -8.95 -18.70
C SER A 70 2.53 -7.60 -18.90
N THR A 71 1.80 -6.56 -19.30
CA THR A 71 2.39 -5.26 -19.65
C THR A 71 1.67 -4.11 -18.96
N PHE A 72 2.43 -3.04 -18.67
CA PHE A 72 1.90 -1.71 -18.39
C PHE A 72 2.43 -0.80 -19.49
N GLU A 73 1.56 -0.06 -20.17
CA GLU A 73 1.93 0.69 -21.38
C GLU A 73 1.76 2.20 -21.20
N ILE A 74 2.63 2.97 -21.86
CA ILE A 74 2.44 4.41 -22.04
C ILE A 74 2.41 4.69 -23.53
N ARG A 75 1.38 5.42 -23.97
CA ARG A 75 1.16 5.81 -25.35
C ARG A 75 0.87 7.30 -25.43
N ASP A 76 1.15 7.90 -26.57
CA ASP A 76 0.66 9.25 -26.86
C ASP A 76 -0.87 9.18 -26.99
N GLY A 77 -1.57 10.04 -26.26
CA GLY A 77 -3.02 10.14 -26.32
C GLY A 77 -3.57 10.63 -27.65
N LYS A 78 -2.75 11.21 -28.53
CA LYS A 78 -3.16 11.79 -29.82
C LYS A 78 -3.20 10.77 -30.95
N ASP A 79 -2.17 9.95 -31.10
CA ASP A 79 -2.02 9.00 -32.20
C ASP A 79 -1.86 7.54 -31.76
N PHE A 80 -1.79 7.28 -30.44
CA PHE A 80 -1.59 5.96 -29.83
C PHE A 80 -0.22 5.33 -30.11
N GLU A 81 0.73 6.10 -30.63
CA GLU A 81 2.11 5.66 -30.77
C GLU A 81 2.74 5.39 -29.40
N ARG A 82 3.66 4.42 -29.36
CA ARG A 82 4.33 4.04 -28.11
C ARG A 82 5.33 5.12 -27.73
N ILE A 83 5.31 5.53 -26.46
CA ILE A 83 6.34 6.40 -25.90
C ILE A 83 7.50 5.49 -25.50
N ASP A 84 8.49 5.39 -26.38
CA ASP A 84 9.57 4.41 -26.33
C ASP A 84 10.44 4.61 -25.07
N SER A 85 10.74 3.52 -24.35
CA SER A 85 11.48 3.35 -23.06
C SER A 85 10.70 2.81 -21.85
N VAL A 86 9.36 2.92 -21.81
CA VAL A 86 8.54 2.31 -20.72
C VAL A 86 7.65 1.17 -21.24
N SER A 87 7.40 1.16 -22.55
CA SER A 87 6.37 0.33 -23.16
C SER A 87 6.76 -1.16 -23.18
N ALA A 88 5.93 -1.98 -22.53
CA ALA A 88 6.01 -3.45 -22.45
C ALA A 88 7.06 -4.06 -21.52
N THR A 89 7.32 -3.46 -20.35
CA THR A 89 7.96 -4.20 -19.24
C THR A 89 7.15 -5.48 -19.01
N PRO A 90 7.72 -6.69 -19.20
CA PRO A 90 7.01 -7.93 -18.93
C PRO A 90 6.96 -8.11 -17.41
N VAL A 91 5.89 -7.56 -16.83
CA VAL A 91 5.75 -7.27 -15.40
C VAL A 91 6.08 -8.48 -14.53
N GLU A 92 5.57 -9.65 -14.90
CA GLU A 92 5.84 -10.88 -14.14
C GLU A 92 7.31 -11.28 -14.15
N THR A 93 7.97 -11.24 -15.31
CA THR A 93 9.40 -11.58 -15.40
C THR A 93 10.29 -10.55 -14.71
N THR A 94 9.87 -9.29 -14.67
CA THR A 94 10.64 -8.19 -14.07
C THR A 94 10.45 -8.11 -12.56
N PHE A 95 9.22 -8.29 -12.07
CA PHE A 95 8.84 -8.03 -10.67
C PHE A 95 8.43 -9.28 -9.89
N GLY A 96 8.50 -10.46 -10.52
CA GLY A 96 8.22 -11.75 -9.89
C GLY A 96 6.74 -12.08 -9.64
N ALA A 97 5.82 -11.20 -10.06
CA ALA A 97 4.39 -11.44 -10.03
C ALA A 97 3.69 -10.63 -11.15
N PRO A 98 2.57 -11.11 -11.71
CA PRO A 98 1.82 -10.36 -12.71
C PRO A 98 1.10 -9.16 -12.08
N LEU A 99 0.43 -8.36 -12.91
CA LEU A 99 -0.54 -7.36 -12.45
C LEU A 99 -1.96 -7.77 -12.84
N TYR A 100 -2.95 -7.22 -12.14
CA TYR A 100 -4.37 -7.48 -12.41
C TYR A 100 -5.15 -6.18 -12.48
N THR A 101 -6.17 -6.14 -13.34
CA THR A 101 -7.12 -5.03 -13.45
C THR A 101 -8.51 -5.54 -13.12
N MET A 102 -9.14 -5.00 -12.10
CA MET A 102 -10.37 -5.56 -11.54
C MET A 102 -11.33 -4.49 -11.06
N GLN A 103 -12.62 -4.85 -10.99
CA GLN A 103 -13.59 -4.02 -10.30
C GLN A 103 -13.33 -4.06 -8.79
N ARG A 104 -13.50 -2.93 -8.13
CA ARG A 104 -13.37 -2.84 -6.68
C ARG A 104 -14.38 -3.73 -5.96
N ALA A 105 -15.60 -3.85 -6.47
CA ALA A 105 -16.62 -4.74 -5.94
C ALA A 105 -16.15 -6.21 -5.95
N ASP A 106 -15.59 -6.67 -7.08
CA ASP A 106 -15.12 -8.06 -7.21
C ASP A 106 -13.93 -8.36 -6.28
N LEU A 107 -13.00 -7.39 -6.14
CA LEU A 107 -11.93 -7.49 -5.15
C LEU A 107 -12.49 -7.59 -3.72
N HIS A 108 -13.46 -6.75 -3.40
CA HIS A 108 -14.10 -6.70 -2.08
C HIS A 108 -14.85 -8.01 -1.77
N GLU A 109 -15.67 -8.50 -2.70
CA GLU A 109 -16.43 -9.74 -2.56
C GLU A 109 -15.52 -10.95 -2.34
N GLU A 110 -14.44 -11.06 -3.10
CA GLU A 110 -13.49 -12.14 -2.92
C GLU A 110 -12.72 -12.01 -1.59
N LEU A 111 -12.32 -10.80 -1.18
CA LEU A 111 -11.72 -10.58 0.15
C LEU A 111 -12.71 -10.93 1.29
N PHE A 112 -13.98 -10.61 1.11
CA PHE A 112 -15.03 -10.97 2.08
C PHE A 112 -15.19 -12.49 2.17
N ARG A 113 -15.19 -13.19 1.04
CA ARG A 113 -15.23 -14.66 0.98
C ARG A 113 -14.03 -15.26 1.71
N VAL A 114 -12.83 -14.75 1.43
CA VAL A 114 -11.58 -15.22 2.06
C VAL A 114 -11.61 -14.99 3.57
N ALA A 115 -11.98 -13.78 4.03
CA ALA A 115 -12.08 -13.47 5.46
C ALA A 115 -13.12 -14.35 6.19
N SER A 116 -14.18 -14.74 5.49
CA SER A 116 -15.25 -15.59 6.01
C SER A 116 -14.96 -17.09 5.93
N THR A 117 -13.85 -17.50 5.29
CA THR A 117 -13.50 -18.92 5.13
C THR A 117 -13.05 -19.51 6.49
N PRO A 118 -13.69 -20.58 6.99
CA PRO A 118 -13.30 -21.20 8.25
C PRO A 118 -11.89 -21.79 8.20
N ILE A 119 -11.14 -21.64 9.31
CA ILE A 119 -9.85 -22.30 9.51
C ILE A 119 -10.01 -23.36 10.60
N PRO A 120 -9.71 -24.65 10.35
CA PRO A 120 -9.83 -25.69 11.35
C PRO A 120 -9.10 -25.35 12.64
N GLY A 121 -9.80 -25.43 13.78
CA GLY A 121 -9.25 -25.12 15.10
C GLY A 121 -9.33 -23.64 15.50
N LEU A 122 -9.83 -22.75 14.64
CA LEU A 122 -10.06 -21.34 14.95
C LEU A 122 -11.55 -20.99 14.90
N SER A 123 -11.95 -19.98 15.68
CA SER A 123 -13.27 -19.37 15.57
C SER A 123 -13.37 -18.57 14.29
N ASN A 124 -14.49 -18.66 13.59
CA ASN A 124 -14.76 -17.82 12.41
C ASN A 124 -14.64 -16.32 12.74
N VAL A 125 -14.23 -15.54 11.74
CA VAL A 125 -14.27 -14.07 11.81
C VAL A 125 -15.72 -13.62 12.02
N SER A 126 -15.96 -12.80 13.03
CA SER A 126 -17.28 -12.21 13.28
C SER A 126 -17.39 -10.88 12.53
N ILE A 127 -18.21 -10.81 11.48
CA ILE A 127 -18.43 -9.58 10.70
C ILE A 127 -19.80 -9.00 11.04
N ARG A 128 -19.83 -7.80 11.61
CA ARG A 128 -21.06 -7.10 12.03
C ARG A 128 -21.30 -5.89 11.13
N LEU A 129 -22.32 -5.99 10.28
CA LEU A 129 -22.77 -4.93 9.38
C LEU A 129 -23.79 -4.01 10.07
N GLY A 130 -23.92 -2.78 9.57
CA GLY A 130 -24.75 -1.75 10.22
C GLY A 130 -24.25 -1.33 11.60
N ALA A 131 -23.01 -1.70 11.95
CA ALA A 131 -22.42 -1.50 13.27
C ALA A 131 -21.39 -0.37 13.21
N LYS A 132 -21.86 0.87 13.39
CA LYS A 132 -21.03 2.07 13.30
C LYS A 132 -20.29 2.31 14.61
N VAL A 133 -18.96 2.33 14.54
CA VAL A 133 -18.09 2.79 15.63
C VAL A 133 -18.04 4.32 15.63
N CYS A 134 -18.26 4.92 16.80
CA CYS A 134 -18.30 6.38 16.99
C CYS A 134 -17.09 6.93 17.75
N SER A 135 -16.44 6.12 18.59
CA SER A 135 -15.22 6.49 19.31
C SER A 135 -14.46 5.24 19.78
N ALA A 136 -13.23 5.46 20.24
CA ALA A 136 -12.41 4.41 20.85
C ALA A 136 -11.52 4.98 21.96
N ASP A 137 -11.25 4.16 22.99
CA ASP A 137 -10.18 4.40 23.96
C ASP A 137 -8.98 3.51 23.58
N PRO A 138 -7.86 4.12 23.12
CA PRO A 138 -6.69 3.38 22.69
C PRO A 138 -5.96 2.67 23.84
N PHE A 139 -6.06 3.15 25.08
CA PHE A 139 -5.33 2.58 26.21
C PHE A 139 -6.14 1.45 26.88
N ALA A 140 -7.44 1.66 27.05
CA ALA A 140 -8.34 0.60 27.51
C ALA A 140 -8.51 -0.51 26.44
N GLY A 141 -8.32 -0.17 25.16
CA GLY A 141 -8.56 -1.07 24.04
C GLY A 141 -10.05 -1.30 23.84
N THR A 142 -10.86 -0.22 23.85
CA THR A 142 -12.31 -0.31 23.67
C THR A 142 -12.79 0.50 22.48
N VAL A 143 -13.85 0.02 21.82
CA VAL A 143 -14.61 0.77 20.81
C VAL A 143 -16.05 0.95 21.28
N HIS A 144 -16.62 2.12 20.98
CA HIS A 144 -18.00 2.47 21.31
C HIS A 144 -18.82 2.57 20.03
N LEU A 145 -19.95 1.88 19.98
CA LEU A 145 -20.86 1.88 18.83
C LEU A 145 -21.96 2.92 18.99
N GLU A 146 -22.59 3.28 17.88
CA GLU A 146 -23.73 4.20 17.84
C GLU A 146 -24.94 3.72 18.65
N ASP A 147 -25.10 2.40 18.80
CA ASP A 147 -26.15 1.78 19.63
C ASP A 147 -25.88 1.83 21.14
N GLY A 148 -24.74 2.40 21.56
CA GLY A 148 -24.29 2.51 22.94
C GLY A 148 -23.53 1.28 23.46
N SER A 149 -23.40 0.22 22.67
CA SER A 149 -22.61 -0.96 23.07
C SER A 149 -21.11 -0.65 23.05
N VAL A 150 -20.38 -1.33 23.94
CA VAL A 150 -18.93 -1.18 24.11
C VAL A 150 -18.26 -2.52 23.96
N HIS A 151 -17.20 -2.59 23.16
CA HIS A 151 -16.47 -3.82 22.88
C HIS A 151 -14.99 -3.63 23.18
N THR A 152 -14.42 -4.57 23.93
CA THR A 152 -12.99 -4.57 24.31
C THR A 152 -12.19 -5.48 23.39
N ALA A 153 -10.94 -5.09 23.12
CA ALA A 153 -9.94 -5.82 22.34
C ALA A 153 -8.54 -5.69 22.94
N ASP A 154 -7.67 -6.63 22.59
CA ASP A 154 -6.24 -6.52 22.83
C ASP A 154 -5.56 -5.59 21.81
N LEU A 155 -6.14 -5.52 20.60
CA LEU A 155 -5.70 -4.66 19.51
C LEU A 155 -6.91 -4.17 18.69
N ILE A 156 -6.92 -2.88 18.38
CA ILE A 156 -7.89 -2.22 17.51
C ILE A 156 -7.18 -1.80 16.23
N ILE A 157 -7.73 -2.19 15.08
CA ILE A 157 -7.28 -1.77 13.76
C ILE A 157 -8.28 -0.77 13.19
N GLY A 158 -7.85 0.47 13.00
CA GLY A 158 -8.60 1.49 12.28
C GLY A 158 -8.39 1.35 10.78
N ALA A 159 -9.38 0.77 10.10
CA ALA A 159 -9.45 0.60 8.66
C ALA A 159 -10.69 1.30 8.06
N ASP A 160 -11.14 2.38 8.72
CA ASP A 160 -12.39 3.11 8.48
C ASP A 160 -12.26 4.19 7.38
N GLY A 161 -11.19 4.11 6.60
CA GLY A 161 -11.00 4.82 5.35
C GLY A 161 -10.66 6.31 5.48
N LEU A 162 -10.84 7.05 4.39
CA LEU A 162 -10.45 8.45 4.26
C LEU A 162 -10.97 9.35 5.39
N HIS A 163 -12.23 9.14 5.76
CA HIS A 163 -12.96 9.88 6.79
C HIS A 163 -12.87 9.22 8.17
N SER A 164 -11.76 8.53 8.44
CA SER A 164 -11.54 7.82 9.69
C SER A 164 -11.78 8.69 10.92
N ILE A 165 -12.62 8.19 11.83
CA ILE A 165 -12.87 8.80 13.14
C ILE A 165 -11.78 8.42 14.14
N LEU A 166 -11.09 7.31 13.90
CA LEU A 166 -10.00 6.82 14.74
C LEU A 166 -8.69 7.58 14.49
N LYS A 167 -8.57 8.26 13.34
CA LYS A 167 -7.43 9.10 12.99
C LYS A 167 -7.15 10.16 14.05
N SER A 168 -8.16 10.88 14.53
CA SER A 168 -7.97 11.91 15.57
C SER A 168 -7.60 11.32 16.93
N VAL A 169 -8.06 10.09 17.23
CA VAL A 169 -7.72 9.38 18.48
C VAL A 169 -6.23 9.06 18.53
N VAL A 170 -5.67 8.55 17.44
CA VAL A 170 -4.23 8.23 17.33
C VAL A 170 -3.36 9.47 17.36
N LEU A 171 -3.78 10.52 16.67
CA LEU A 171 -3.03 11.78 16.58
C LEU A 171 -3.10 12.63 17.85
N ASP A 172 -3.99 12.31 18.79
CA ASP A 172 -4.29 13.13 19.96
C ASP A 172 -4.67 14.57 19.59
N GLY A 173 -5.49 14.70 18.54
CA GLY A 173 -5.82 15.99 17.95
C GLY A 173 -6.42 15.84 16.57
N GLN A 174 -6.73 16.97 15.93
CA GLN A 174 -7.30 16.96 14.59
C GLN A 174 -6.23 16.59 13.55
N PRO A 175 -6.58 15.80 12.53
CA PRO A 175 -5.69 15.58 11.39
C PRO A 175 -5.50 16.88 10.60
N ASP A 176 -4.36 17.00 9.91
CA ASP A 176 -4.10 18.10 9.01
C ASP A 176 -5.20 18.19 7.93
N VAL A 177 -5.58 19.43 7.59
CA VAL A 177 -6.52 19.67 6.48
C VAL A 177 -5.84 19.24 5.17
N PRO A 178 -6.50 18.44 4.33
CA PRO A 178 -5.92 18.03 3.05
C PRO A 178 -5.72 19.23 2.12
N ILE A 179 -4.63 19.17 1.36
CA ILE A 179 -4.24 20.23 0.43
C ILE A 179 -5.06 20.07 -0.83
N SER A 180 -5.84 21.10 -1.17
CA SER A 180 -6.59 21.11 -2.43
C SER A 180 -5.63 21.23 -3.61
N THR A 181 -5.83 20.39 -4.63
CA THR A 181 -5.03 20.45 -5.86
C THR A 181 -5.84 21.04 -7.00
N SER A 182 -5.16 21.38 -8.09
CA SER A 182 -5.79 21.69 -9.38
C SER A 182 -6.28 20.47 -10.16
N TYR A 183 -6.05 19.26 -9.64
CA TYR A 183 -6.39 18.03 -10.34
C TYR A 183 -7.85 17.62 -10.15
N THR A 184 -8.45 17.20 -11.26
CA THR A 184 -9.77 16.59 -11.29
C THR A 184 -9.72 15.27 -12.03
N ALA A 185 -10.34 14.24 -11.47
CA ALA A 185 -10.49 12.92 -12.08
C ALA A 185 -11.90 12.71 -12.63
N PHE A 186 -12.01 12.48 -13.93
CA PHE A 186 -13.19 11.94 -14.57
C PHE A 186 -13.12 10.41 -14.56
N ARG A 187 -14.14 9.72 -14.05
CA ARG A 187 -14.18 8.26 -13.99
C ARG A 187 -15.48 7.74 -14.57
N PHE A 188 -15.35 6.74 -15.43
CA PHE A 188 -16.47 6.11 -16.11
C PHE A 188 -16.07 4.73 -16.64
N GLN A 189 -17.09 3.95 -16.95
CA GLN A 189 -16.92 2.60 -17.49
C GLN A 189 -17.94 2.37 -18.60
N ILE A 190 -17.59 1.56 -19.59
CA ILE A 190 -18.44 1.20 -20.71
C ILE A 190 -18.46 -0.32 -20.82
N LEU A 191 -19.63 -0.91 -21.01
CA LEU A 191 -19.75 -2.33 -21.34
C LEU A 191 -19.01 -2.58 -22.66
N THR A 192 -18.15 -3.59 -22.70
CA THR A 192 -17.39 -3.93 -23.91
C THR A 192 -18.35 -4.30 -25.06
N ASP A 193 -19.46 -4.98 -24.75
CA ASP A 193 -20.49 -5.34 -25.73
C ASP A 193 -21.15 -4.11 -26.39
N ALA A 194 -21.23 -2.97 -25.68
CA ALA A 194 -21.76 -1.73 -26.25
C ALA A 194 -20.78 -1.09 -27.26
N LEU A 195 -19.54 -1.58 -27.34
CA LEU A 195 -18.48 -1.10 -28.21
C LEU A 195 -18.03 -2.15 -29.23
N SER A 196 -18.60 -3.36 -29.24
CA SER A 196 -18.08 -4.51 -30.01
C SER A 196 -18.03 -4.27 -31.52
N ASP A 197 -18.98 -3.49 -32.04
CA ASP A 197 -19.09 -3.16 -33.46
C ASP A 197 -18.56 -1.74 -33.80
N ASP A 198 -17.95 -1.06 -32.82
CA ASP A 198 -17.38 0.27 -33.03
C ASP A 198 -15.98 0.16 -33.69
N PRO A 199 -15.80 0.66 -34.93
CA PRO A 199 -14.52 0.54 -35.63
C PRO A 199 -13.38 1.31 -34.95
N ASP A 200 -13.66 2.43 -34.29
CA ASP A 200 -12.64 3.17 -33.54
C ASP A 200 -12.21 2.41 -32.30
N PHE A 201 -13.16 1.81 -31.57
CA PHE A 201 -12.83 0.96 -30.42
C PHE A 201 -11.95 -0.22 -30.82
N LEU A 202 -12.31 -0.92 -31.89
CA LEU A 202 -11.57 -2.09 -32.37
C LEU A 202 -10.13 -1.73 -32.82
N ASP A 203 -9.98 -0.65 -33.58
CA ASP A 203 -8.66 -0.15 -34.01
C ASP A 203 -7.80 0.26 -32.81
N LEU A 204 -8.36 1.05 -31.89
CA LEU A 204 -7.63 1.54 -30.73
C LEU A 204 -7.30 0.43 -29.74
N LEU A 205 -8.17 -0.56 -29.56
CA LEU A 205 -7.91 -1.71 -28.70
C LEU A 205 -6.75 -2.56 -29.25
N ALA A 206 -6.71 -2.77 -30.58
CA ALA A 206 -5.62 -3.47 -31.24
C ALA A 206 -4.28 -2.73 -31.07
N LYS A 207 -4.30 -1.39 -31.13
CA LYS A 207 -3.11 -0.57 -30.86
C LYS A 207 -2.70 -0.63 -29.40
N LYS A 208 -3.63 -0.44 -28.45
CA LYS A 208 -3.39 -0.36 -27.00
C LYS A 208 -2.76 -1.63 -26.43
N GLY A 209 -3.07 -2.81 -26.96
CA GLY A 209 -2.65 -4.08 -26.37
C GLY A 209 -3.48 -4.47 -25.14
N HIS A 210 -3.05 -5.52 -24.44
CA HIS A 210 -3.89 -6.21 -23.43
C HIS A 210 -3.74 -5.70 -21.99
N GLY A 211 -2.70 -4.92 -21.70
CA GLY A 211 -2.44 -4.35 -20.38
C GLY A 211 -3.15 -3.02 -20.11
N PRO A 212 -3.09 -2.51 -18.88
CA PRO A 212 -3.42 -1.13 -18.59
C PRO A 212 -2.49 -0.16 -19.32
N SER A 213 -3.07 0.94 -19.78
CA SER A 213 -2.34 1.95 -20.53
C SER A 213 -2.60 3.34 -20.00
N ILE A 214 -1.53 4.12 -19.89
CA ILE A 214 -1.59 5.57 -19.74
C ILE A 214 -1.50 6.18 -21.14
N LEU A 215 -2.50 6.97 -21.50
CA LEU A 215 -2.54 7.80 -22.69
C LEU A 215 -2.12 9.20 -22.27
N ALA A 216 -0.88 9.57 -22.55
CA ALA A 216 -0.27 10.82 -22.09
C ALA A 216 -0.41 11.92 -23.15
N ASP A 217 -0.73 13.14 -22.73
CA ASP A 217 -0.50 14.31 -23.57
C ASP A 217 0.98 14.73 -23.50
N VAL A 218 1.73 14.41 -24.55
CA VAL A 218 3.15 14.80 -24.69
C VAL A 218 3.34 16.21 -25.22
N SER A 219 2.26 16.88 -25.64
CA SER A 219 2.36 18.17 -26.32
C SER A 219 2.48 19.36 -25.40
N ASN A 220 2.17 19.22 -24.10
CA ASN A 220 2.28 20.29 -23.13
C ASN A 220 2.78 19.81 -21.76
N HIS A 221 4.06 20.00 -21.47
CA HIS A 221 4.68 19.56 -20.22
C HIS A 221 4.19 20.29 -18.95
N ILE A 222 3.43 21.38 -19.09
CA ILE A 222 2.95 22.23 -18.00
C ILE A 222 1.50 21.88 -17.62
N THR A 223 0.63 21.67 -18.61
CA THR A 223 -0.79 21.30 -18.35
C THR A 223 -1.06 19.79 -18.50
N ALA A 224 -0.09 19.02 -19.00
CA ALA A 224 -0.13 17.59 -19.35
C ALA A 224 -1.31 16.81 -18.77
N GLU A 225 -2.32 16.56 -19.58
CA GLU A 225 -3.45 15.74 -19.20
C GLU A 225 -3.13 14.28 -19.52
N HIS A 226 -3.77 13.35 -18.83
CA HIS A 226 -3.64 11.94 -19.21
C HIS A 226 -4.94 11.20 -19.00
N MET A 227 -5.09 10.14 -19.78
CA MET A 227 -6.14 9.16 -19.55
C MET A 227 -5.51 7.82 -19.17
N VAL A 228 -6.23 7.05 -18.36
CA VAL A 228 -5.89 5.67 -18.04
C VAL A 228 -7.00 4.80 -18.62
N TRP A 229 -6.63 3.78 -19.39
CA TRP A 229 -7.57 2.83 -19.99
C TRP A 229 -7.11 1.39 -19.73
N TYR A 230 -8.01 0.60 -19.16
CA TYR A 230 -7.87 -0.86 -19.02
C TYR A 230 -9.23 -1.54 -18.99
N ASP A 231 -9.25 -2.83 -19.31
CA ASP A 231 -10.41 -3.68 -19.09
C ASP A 231 -10.42 -4.26 -17.66
N CYS A 232 -11.60 -4.63 -17.18
CA CYS A 232 -11.82 -5.38 -15.94
C CYS A 232 -12.98 -6.38 -16.14
N GLN A 233 -13.28 -7.20 -15.13
CA GLN A 233 -14.31 -8.25 -15.24
C GLN A 233 -14.06 -9.16 -16.45
N ASN A 234 -12.86 -9.72 -16.55
CA ASN A 234 -12.45 -10.60 -17.65
C ASN A 234 -12.60 -10.02 -19.07
N GLY A 235 -12.68 -8.69 -19.21
CA GLY A 235 -12.87 -8.01 -20.49
C GLY A 235 -14.30 -7.53 -20.72
N GLU A 236 -15.25 -7.80 -19.82
CA GLU A 236 -16.66 -7.39 -19.96
C GLU A 236 -16.85 -5.87 -19.83
N MET A 237 -15.96 -5.19 -19.11
CA MET A 237 -16.04 -3.74 -18.87
C MET A 237 -14.73 -3.03 -19.24
N GLN A 238 -14.86 -1.92 -19.96
CA GLN A 238 -13.79 -0.97 -20.24
C GLN A 238 -13.82 0.16 -19.22
N ASN A 239 -12.74 0.33 -18.47
CA ASN A 239 -12.60 1.38 -17.47
C ASN A 239 -11.71 2.51 -17.98
N PHE A 240 -12.16 3.75 -17.76
CA PHE A 240 -11.44 4.96 -18.13
C PHE A 240 -11.32 5.93 -16.96
N VAL A 241 -10.16 6.58 -16.87
CA VAL A 241 -9.93 7.70 -15.96
C VAL A 241 -9.25 8.84 -16.70
N GLY A 242 -9.89 10.00 -16.82
CA GLY A 242 -9.27 11.21 -17.35
C GLY A 242 -8.81 12.12 -16.22
N ILE A 243 -7.52 12.45 -16.16
CA ILE A 243 -6.95 13.38 -15.18
C ILE A 243 -6.58 14.67 -15.89
N GLN A 244 -7.21 15.77 -15.47
CA GLN A 244 -6.89 17.12 -15.94
C GLN A 244 -6.27 17.97 -14.84
N ASN A 245 -5.62 19.06 -15.24
CA ASN A 245 -5.04 20.07 -14.35
C ASN A 245 -5.79 21.41 -14.47
N ASN A 246 -7.04 21.46 -14.02
CA ASN A 246 -7.81 22.69 -13.91
C ASN A 246 -8.90 22.59 -12.82
N LEU A 247 -8.92 23.58 -11.93
CA LEU A 247 -10.01 23.81 -10.97
C LEU A 247 -11.12 24.61 -11.66
N GLN A 248 -11.89 23.95 -12.53
CA GLN A 248 -13.23 24.47 -12.86
C GLN A 248 -14.25 23.63 -12.11
N THR A 249 -14.80 24.26 -11.07
CA THR A 249 -15.86 23.75 -10.19
C THR A 249 -17.25 24.03 -10.73
N ASP A 250 -17.38 24.45 -11.99
CA ASP A 250 -18.69 24.73 -12.56
C ASP A 250 -19.54 23.44 -12.61
N ASP A 251 -20.84 23.61 -12.38
CA ASP A 251 -21.93 22.60 -12.46
C ASP A 251 -22.16 22.12 -13.92
N ASP A 252 -21.09 22.07 -14.71
CA ASP A 252 -21.12 21.59 -16.07
C ASP A 252 -21.31 20.07 -16.10
N ASP A 253 -22.06 19.60 -17.08
CA ASP A 253 -22.22 18.17 -17.34
C ASP A 253 -20.85 17.48 -17.40
N PRO A 254 -20.59 16.45 -16.55
CA PRO A 254 -19.28 15.80 -16.48
C PRO A 254 -18.80 15.22 -17.81
N MET A 255 -19.72 14.74 -18.67
CA MET A 255 -19.38 14.22 -19.99
C MET A 255 -18.95 15.35 -20.93
N GLN A 256 -19.71 16.45 -21.00
CA GLN A 256 -19.35 17.60 -21.82
C GLN A 256 -18.01 18.21 -21.40
N SER A 257 -17.78 18.35 -20.10
CA SER A 257 -16.49 18.78 -19.54
C SER A 257 -15.34 17.88 -19.99
N LEU A 258 -15.52 16.56 -19.87
CA LEU A 258 -14.52 15.57 -20.29
C LEU A 258 -14.20 15.69 -21.78
N LEU A 259 -15.22 15.67 -22.65
CA LEU A 259 -15.02 15.73 -24.10
C LEU A 259 -14.38 17.04 -24.55
N SER A 260 -14.77 18.17 -23.95
CA SER A 260 -14.17 19.47 -24.27
C SER A 260 -12.69 19.49 -23.89
N LYS A 261 -12.36 18.99 -22.69
CA LYS A 261 -11.00 19.07 -22.16
C LYS A 261 -10.03 18.16 -22.91
N PHE A 262 -10.45 16.91 -23.15
CA PHE A 262 -9.66 15.91 -23.84
C PHE A 262 -9.83 15.94 -25.37
N SER A 263 -10.45 16.98 -25.95
CA SER A 263 -10.69 17.11 -27.40
C SER A 263 -9.45 17.03 -28.29
N HIS A 264 -8.27 17.25 -27.73
CA HIS A 264 -6.98 17.16 -28.40
C HIS A 264 -6.40 15.74 -28.44
N PHE A 265 -6.99 14.77 -27.73
CA PHE A 265 -6.67 13.35 -27.84
C PHE A 265 -7.27 12.75 -29.12
N HIS A 266 -6.93 11.50 -29.42
CA HIS A 266 -7.35 10.78 -30.62
C HIS A 266 -8.87 10.91 -30.86
N PRO A 267 -9.33 11.38 -32.03
CA PRO A 267 -10.75 11.59 -32.29
C PRO A 267 -11.62 10.34 -32.12
N GLY A 268 -11.08 9.16 -32.49
CA GLY A 268 -11.75 7.88 -32.26
C GLY A 268 -11.94 7.56 -30.78
N LEU A 269 -10.98 7.93 -29.93
CA LEU A 269 -11.09 7.74 -28.48
C LEU A 269 -12.21 8.62 -27.91
N MET A 270 -12.30 9.88 -28.36
CA MET A 270 -13.38 10.78 -27.94
C MET A 270 -14.75 10.27 -28.38
N ARG A 271 -14.87 9.68 -29.58
CA ARG A 271 -16.12 9.03 -30.02
C ARG A 271 -16.49 7.83 -29.16
N VAL A 272 -15.54 6.97 -28.81
CA VAL A 272 -15.76 5.84 -27.88
C VAL A 272 -16.22 6.35 -26.51
N ILE A 273 -15.52 7.33 -25.94
CA ILE A 273 -15.81 7.89 -24.61
C ILE A 273 -17.19 8.54 -24.56
N SER A 274 -17.62 9.20 -25.63
CA SER A 274 -18.94 9.84 -25.71
C SER A 274 -20.13 8.87 -25.49
N LYS A 275 -19.88 7.57 -25.61
CA LYS A 275 -20.87 6.50 -25.36
C LYS A 275 -20.97 6.08 -23.91
N ALA A 276 -20.17 6.64 -22.99
CA ALA A 276 -20.21 6.22 -21.61
C ALA A 276 -21.57 6.59 -20.97
N PRO A 277 -22.23 5.63 -20.28
CA PRO A 277 -23.57 5.84 -19.73
C PRO A 277 -23.58 6.85 -18.58
N LYS A 278 -22.45 6.98 -17.86
CA LYS A 278 -22.31 7.90 -16.73
C LYS A 278 -20.85 8.26 -16.52
N VAL A 279 -20.59 9.57 -16.40
CA VAL A 279 -19.29 10.11 -16.02
C VAL A 279 -19.41 10.76 -14.65
N THR A 280 -18.44 10.47 -13.78
CA THR A 280 -18.31 11.11 -12.47
C THR A 280 -17.05 11.96 -12.41
N LYS A 281 -17.12 13.09 -11.71
CA LYS A 281 -16.05 14.07 -11.60
C LYS A 281 -15.64 14.19 -10.13
N TRP A 282 -14.35 14.01 -9.84
CA TRP A 282 -13.83 13.96 -8.47
C TRP A 282 -12.66 14.94 -8.29
N PRO A 283 -12.77 15.94 -7.40
CA PRO A 283 -11.63 16.79 -7.07
C PRO A 283 -10.60 15.99 -6.28
N LEU A 284 -9.34 16.11 -6.65
CA LEU A 284 -8.25 15.39 -6.02
C LEU A 284 -7.57 16.25 -4.96
N LYS A 285 -7.24 15.63 -3.81
CA LYS A 285 -6.61 16.31 -2.68
C LYS A 285 -5.39 15.53 -2.23
N VAL A 286 -4.33 16.25 -1.86
CA VAL A 286 -3.10 15.66 -1.30
C VAL A 286 -3.22 15.61 0.21
N PHE A 287 -2.85 14.46 0.77
CA PHE A 287 -2.76 14.24 2.21
C PHE A 287 -1.29 14.08 2.58
N ARG A 288 -0.86 14.75 3.66
CA ARG A 288 0.50 14.58 4.17
C ARG A 288 0.63 13.26 4.92
N PRO A 289 1.81 12.61 4.88
CA PRO A 289 2.06 11.45 5.71
C PRO A 289 1.85 11.74 7.20
N LEU A 290 1.14 10.83 7.88
CA LEU A 290 0.86 10.98 9.31
C LEU A 290 2.12 10.82 10.15
N ARG A 291 2.25 11.68 11.17
CA ARG A 291 3.37 11.62 12.13
C ARG A 291 3.39 10.38 13.02
N ARG A 292 2.26 9.68 13.16
CA ARG A 292 2.08 8.52 14.04
C ARG A 292 0.92 7.67 13.51
N TRP A 293 1.05 6.35 13.52
CA TRP A 293 0.01 5.45 13.05
C TRP A 293 -0.62 4.63 14.17
N SER A 294 0.08 4.50 15.30
CA SER A 294 -0.40 3.78 16.48
C SER A 294 -0.44 4.62 17.75
N ARG A 295 -1.41 4.35 18.62
CA ARG A 295 -1.48 4.90 19.98
C ARG A 295 -2.09 3.84 20.89
N GLY A 296 -1.42 3.49 21.99
CA GLY A 296 -1.86 2.40 22.87
C GLY A 296 -2.04 1.11 22.07
N LYS A 297 -3.24 0.55 22.14
CA LYS A 297 -3.71 -0.65 21.43
C LYS A 297 -4.43 -0.33 20.12
N LEU A 298 -4.32 0.87 19.57
CA LEU A 298 -4.96 1.26 18.31
C LEU A 298 -3.91 1.50 17.24
N LEU A 299 -4.08 0.89 16.05
CA LEU A 299 -3.25 1.08 14.87
C LEU A 299 -4.12 1.45 13.65
N LEU A 300 -3.70 2.45 12.87
CA LEU A 300 -4.35 2.82 11.59
C LEU A 300 -3.71 2.09 10.42
N ILE A 301 -4.52 1.70 9.43
CA ILE A 301 -4.08 1.12 8.14
C ILE A 301 -4.90 1.67 6.97
N GLY A 302 -4.43 1.44 5.74
CA GLY A 302 -5.13 1.89 4.52
C GLY A 302 -5.37 3.41 4.50
N ASP A 303 -6.46 3.86 3.88
CA ASP A 303 -6.80 5.29 3.76
C ASP A 303 -7.04 6.00 5.12
N ALA A 304 -7.21 5.24 6.21
CA ALA A 304 -7.23 5.80 7.56
C ALA A 304 -5.83 6.29 7.99
N ALA A 305 -4.76 5.67 7.49
CA ALA A 305 -3.38 6.05 7.76
C ALA A 305 -2.72 6.85 6.62
N HIS A 306 -2.95 6.45 5.36
CA HIS A 306 -2.15 6.91 4.22
C HIS A 306 -2.97 7.10 2.93
N PRO A 307 -4.01 7.94 2.96
CA PRO A 307 -4.78 8.22 1.75
C PRO A 307 -3.91 8.91 0.70
N MET A 308 -4.00 8.47 -0.55
CA MET A 308 -3.10 8.90 -1.62
C MET A 308 -3.84 9.13 -2.94
N LEU A 309 -3.23 9.92 -3.83
CA LEU A 309 -3.79 10.17 -5.15
C LEU A 309 -3.64 8.93 -6.06
N PRO A 310 -4.54 8.77 -7.06
CA PRO A 310 -4.62 7.53 -7.83
C PRO A 310 -3.53 7.38 -8.90
N PHE A 311 -2.57 8.30 -9.02
CA PHE A 311 -1.64 8.35 -10.15
C PHE A 311 -0.72 7.12 -10.25
N SER A 312 -0.41 6.46 -9.13
CA SER A 312 0.38 5.21 -9.13
C SER A 312 -0.47 3.94 -8.98
N GLY A 313 -1.79 4.06 -8.80
CA GLY A 313 -2.67 2.92 -8.50
C GLY A 313 -2.33 2.18 -7.19
N GLN A 314 -1.58 2.80 -6.26
CA GLN A 314 -1.00 2.10 -5.11
C GLN A 314 -1.86 2.08 -3.84
N GLY A 315 -2.92 2.88 -3.71
CA GLY A 315 -3.69 2.99 -2.46
C GLY A 315 -4.17 1.64 -1.91
N ALA A 316 -4.87 0.86 -2.74
CA ALA A 316 -5.32 -0.49 -2.35
C ALA A 316 -4.14 -1.44 -2.09
N ASN A 317 -3.09 -1.37 -2.92
CA ASN A 317 -1.90 -2.21 -2.79
C ASN A 317 -1.16 -1.95 -1.45
N GLN A 318 -1.06 -0.69 -1.01
CA GLN A 318 -0.46 -0.36 0.28
C GLN A 318 -1.31 -0.82 1.47
N ALA A 319 -2.65 -0.76 1.37
CA ALA A 319 -3.54 -1.33 2.39
C ALA A 319 -3.45 -2.86 2.47
N ILE A 320 -3.25 -3.53 1.33
CA ILE A 320 -3.00 -4.97 1.26
C ILE A 320 -1.62 -5.30 1.87
N GLU A 321 -0.57 -4.53 1.54
CA GLU A 321 0.74 -4.69 2.15
C GLU A 321 0.73 -4.50 3.67
N ASP A 322 -0.09 -3.59 4.20
CA ASP A 322 -0.30 -3.44 5.64
C ASP A 322 -0.78 -4.75 6.26
N ALA A 323 -1.78 -5.41 5.66
CA ALA A 323 -2.27 -6.69 6.13
C ALA A 323 -1.19 -7.79 6.06
N GLY A 324 -0.39 -7.81 4.99
CA GLY A 324 0.74 -8.73 4.85
C GLY A 324 1.78 -8.56 5.97
N ALA A 325 2.16 -7.33 6.29
CA ALA A 325 3.07 -7.04 7.39
C ALA A 325 2.46 -7.43 8.75
N LEU A 326 1.17 -7.14 8.97
CA LEU A 326 0.48 -7.52 10.20
C LEU A 326 0.43 -9.04 10.39
N ARG A 327 0.19 -9.80 9.33
CA ARG A 327 0.23 -11.27 9.39
C ARG A 327 1.58 -11.75 9.95
N ILE A 328 2.68 -11.32 9.34
CA ILE A 328 4.02 -11.74 9.74
C ILE A 328 4.37 -11.27 11.16
N LEU A 329 4.00 -10.04 11.54
CA LEU A 329 4.33 -9.49 12.86
C LEU A 329 3.53 -10.11 14.00
N PHE A 330 2.36 -10.68 13.73
CA PHE A 330 1.52 -11.27 14.77
C PHE A 330 1.43 -12.80 14.70
N GLU A 331 1.99 -13.41 13.65
CA GLU A 331 2.33 -14.84 13.67
C GLU A 331 3.22 -15.18 14.87
N ASN A 332 2.90 -16.29 15.55
CA ASN A 332 3.61 -16.77 16.73
C ASN A 332 3.71 -15.74 17.88
N TYR A 333 2.76 -14.82 17.99
CA TYR A 333 2.69 -13.87 19.10
C TYR A 333 2.58 -14.60 20.45
N VAL A 334 3.54 -14.39 21.35
CA VAL A 334 3.65 -15.16 22.60
C VAL A 334 3.20 -14.42 23.87
N SER A 335 3.33 -13.09 23.94
CA SER A 335 3.05 -12.33 25.17
C SER A 335 2.49 -10.91 24.90
N PRO A 336 1.51 -10.42 25.69
CA PRO A 336 1.02 -9.04 25.65
C PRO A 336 2.12 -7.97 25.69
N ASP A 337 3.23 -8.24 26.39
CA ASP A 337 4.34 -7.30 26.57
C ASP A 337 5.06 -6.99 25.24
N GLU A 338 4.89 -7.83 24.22
CA GLU A 338 5.44 -7.59 22.89
C GLU A 338 4.63 -6.55 22.10
N MET A 339 3.39 -6.24 22.50
CA MET A 339 2.49 -5.37 21.71
C MET A 339 3.15 -4.04 21.30
N PRO A 340 3.77 -3.26 22.20
CA PRO A 340 4.42 -2.01 21.81
C PRO A 340 5.56 -2.21 20.81
N ALA A 341 6.33 -3.29 20.95
CA ALA A 341 7.42 -3.61 20.04
C ALA A 341 6.91 -4.05 18.66
N ARG A 342 5.85 -4.87 18.58
CA ARG A 342 5.24 -5.29 17.31
C ARG A 342 4.65 -4.09 16.55
N LEU A 343 3.96 -3.18 17.24
CA LEU A 343 3.44 -1.95 16.62
C LEU A 343 4.56 -1.02 16.14
N SER A 344 5.65 -0.90 16.90
CA SER A 344 6.84 -0.14 16.50
C SER A 344 7.51 -0.76 15.25
N LEU A 345 7.65 -2.09 15.20
CA LEU A 345 8.16 -2.79 14.01
C LEU A 345 7.27 -2.56 12.78
N PHE A 346 5.94 -2.57 12.96
CA PHE A 346 5.01 -2.26 11.88
C PHE A 346 5.23 -0.85 11.34
N GLU A 347 5.30 0.16 12.20
CA GLU A 347 5.60 1.54 11.76
C GLU A 347 6.97 1.62 11.08
N ASN A 348 8.00 0.94 11.59
CA ASN A 348 9.34 0.95 10.99
C ASN A 348 9.36 0.35 9.58
N VAL A 349 8.61 -0.71 9.32
CA VAL A 349 8.55 -1.34 8.00
C VAL A 349 7.65 -0.55 7.04
N ARG A 350 6.50 -0.08 7.51
CA ARG A 350 5.46 0.46 6.64
C ARG A 350 5.54 1.97 6.45
N LYS A 351 5.76 2.73 7.52
CA LYS A 351 5.52 4.18 7.51
C LYS A 351 6.40 4.91 6.51
N PHE A 352 7.71 4.70 6.52
CA PHE A 352 8.63 5.37 5.58
C PHE A 352 8.37 4.97 4.13
N ARG A 353 8.20 3.67 3.88
CA ARG A 353 7.82 3.15 2.56
C ARG A 353 6.54 3.79 2.04
N VAL A 354 5.46 3.71 2.81
CA VAL A 354 4.16 4.22 2.39
C VAL A 354 4.16 5.74 2.28
N SER A 355 4.91 6.44 3.13
CA SER A 355 5.09 7.90 3.02
C SER A 355 5.78 8.29 1.71
N ARG A 356 6.77 7.50 1.23
CA ARG A 356 7.34 7.69 -0.12
C ARG A 356 6.28 7.47 -1.20
N VAL A 357 5.54 6.37 -1.15
CA VAL A 357 4.48 6.08 -2.15
C VAL A 357 3.41 7.18 -2.16
N GLN A 358 2.96 7.62 -0.98
CA GLN A 358 2.00 8.71 -0.81
C GLN A 358 2.55 10.03 -1.35
N THR A 359 3.82 10.34 -1.07
CA THR A 359 4.48 11.55 -1.58
C THR A 359 4.64 11.50 -3.11
N MET A 360 5.06 10.37 -3.67
CA MET A 360 5.11 10.15 -5.12
C MET A 360 3.75 10.31 -5.78
N SER A 361 2.66 9.94 -5.09
CA SER A 361 1.31 10.12 -5.60
C SER A 361 0.93 11.60 -5.77
N SER A 362 1.59 12.54 -5.09
CA SER A 362 1.26 13.98 -5.17
C SER A 362 1.54 14.59 -6.55
N VAL A 363 2.38 13.93 -7.35
CA VAL A 363 2.69 14.30 -8.73
C VAL A 363 2.34 13.17 -9.69
N ARG A 364 2.02 13.54 -10.93
CA ARG A 364 1.77 12.58 -12.01
C ARG A 364 3.00 11.71 -12.25
N VAL A 365 2.78 10.55 -12.85
CA VAL A 365 3.87 9.67 -13.29
C VAL A 365 4.81 10.42 -14.24
N GLY A 366 6.12 10.23 -14.08
CA GLY A 366 7.15 10.92 -14.88
C GLY A 366 7.49 12.32 -14.39
N LYS A 367 6.89 12.78 -13.28
CA LYS A 367 7.20 14.07 -12.63
C LYS A 367 7.86 13.90 -11.25
N GLU A 368 8.47 12.74 -10.99
CA GLU A 368 9.11 12.43 -9.71
C GLU A 368 10.24 13.41 -9.36
N GLU A 369 10.92 13.97 -10.37
CA GLU A 369 11.98 14.97 -10.15
C GLU A 369 11.46 16.26 -9.47
N GLU A 370 10.17 16.60 -9.63
CA GLU A 370 9.58 17.82 -9.04
C GLU A 370 9.44 17.75 -7.51
N ILE A 371 9.58 16.56 -6.91
CA ILE A 371 9.37 16.31 -5.48
C ILE A 371 10.55 15.61 -4.79
N GLN A 372 11.75 15.66 -5.37
CA GLN A 372 12.92 14.96 -4.81
C GLN A 372 13.22 15.35 -3.36
N GLU A 373 13.11 16.64 -3.01
CA GLU A 373 13.33 17.11 -1.64
C GLU A 373 12.33 16.50 -0.65
N GLU A 374 11.07 16.33 -1.05
CA GLU A 374 10.04 15.70 -0.22
C GLU A 374 10.24 14.18 -0.13
N LEU A 375 10.62 13.53 -1.23
CA LEU A 375 10.91 12.09 -1.25
C LEU A 375 12.11 11.73 -0.36
N GLN A 376 13.15 12.57 -0.36
CA GLN A 376 14.36 12.33 0.42
C GLN A 376 14.08 12.29 1.93
N LYS A 377 13.05 12.99 2.43
CA LYS A 377 12.61 12.93 3.84
C LYS A 377 12.17 11.54 4.27
N TYR A 378 11.81 10.69 3.30
CA TYR A 378 11.31 9.34 3.53
C TYR A 378 12.19 8.25 2.92
N ALA A 379 13.42 8.58 2.53
CA ALA A 379 14.41 7.63 2.05
C ALA A 379 14.71 6.53 3.11
N ASP A 380 15.11 5.34 2.67
CA ASP A 380 15.38 4.20 3.57
C ASP A 380 16.44 4.51 4.62
N HIS A 381 17.42 5.34 4.26
CA HIS A 381 18.38 5.95 5.16
C HIS A 381 18.80 7.33 4.61
N PRO A 382 19.41 8.20 5.43
CA PRO A 382 19.92 9.49 4.94
C PRO A 382 20.82 9.31 3.71
N GLY A 383 20.47 10.01 2.63
CA GLY A 383 21.20 9.96 1.36
C GLY A 383 20.95 8.72 0.49
N ALA A 384 20.02 7.82 0.85
CA ALA A 384 19.61 6.75 -0.05
C ALA A 384 18.91 7.31 -1.30
N ASP A 385 19.08 6.63 -2.43
CA ASP A 385 18.40 6.99 -3.67
C ASP A 385 16.87 6.87 -3.52
N VAL A 386 16.18 7.80 -4.16
CA VAL A 386 14.72 7.81 -4.28
C VAL A 386 14.33 7.87 -5.76
N PRO A 387 13.15 7.36 -6.15
CA PRO A 387 12.75 7.36 -7.56
C PRO A 387 12.73 8.76 -8.17
N ARG A 388 13.33 8.89 -9.35
CA ARG A 388 13.40 10.09 -10.21
C ARG A 388 12.65 9.96 -11.51
N THR A 389 12.41 8.72 -11.93
CA THR A 389 11.70 8.41 -13.17
C THR A 389 10.48 7.54 -12.91
N PHE A 390 9.57 7.46 -13.88
CA PHE A 390 8.44 6.55 -13.80
C PHE A 390 8.88 5.08 -13.72
N HIS A 391 9.95 4.69 -14.44
CA HIS A 391 10.47 3.32 -14.37
C HIS A 391 10.99 2.98 -12.96
N GLU A 392 11.72 3.91 -12.33
CA GLU A 392 12.18 3.75 -10.95
C GLU A 392 11.02 3.75 -9.96
N ARG A 393 9.95 4.54 -10.20
CA ARG A 393 8.71 4.48 -9.40
C ARG A 393 8.09 3.08 -9.45
N LEU A 394 7.96 2.51 -10.66
CA LEU A 394 7.46 1.14 -10.83
C LEU A 394 8.37 0.14 -10.11
N GLY A 395 9.70 0.26 -10.24
CA GLY A 395 10.65 -0.58 -9.53
C GLY A 395 10.51 -0.50 -8.00
N HIS A 396 10.41 0.71 -7.45
CA HIS A 396 10.21 0.93 -6.01
C HIS A 396 8.91 0.31 -5.50
N ASP A 397 7.81 0.47 -6.25
CA ASP A 397 6.50 0.00 -5.82
C ASP A 397 6.37 -1.52 -6.04
N PHE A 398 6.62 -1.99 -7.27
CA PHE A 398 6.29 -3.34 -7.73
C PHE A 398 7.30 -4.39 -7.29
N SER A 399 8.57 -4.04 -7.07
CA SER A 399 9.60 -5.03 -6.66
C SER A 399 9.58 -5.33 -5.16
N TYR A 400 8.92 -4.52 -4.34
CA TYR A 400 9.04 -4.65 -2.89
C TYR A 400 8.25 -5.83 -2.33
N ASP A 401 8.94 -6.72 -1.62
CA ASP A 401 8.34 -7.82 -0.89
C ASP A 401 8.17 -7.45 0.59
N VAL A 402 6.96 -7.02 0.95
CA VAL A 402 6.65 -6.67 2.34
C VAL A 402 6.73 -7.87 3.28
N LEU A 403 6.48 -9.09 2.80
CA LEU A 403 6.50 -10.29 3.62
C LEU A 403 7.94 -10.64 4.01
N GLU A 404 8.86 -10.60 3.04
CA GLU A 404 10.28 -10.85 3.28
C GLU A 404 10.89 -9.79 4.20
N VAL A 405 10.68 -8.50 3.89
CA VAL A 405 11.25 -7.39 4.69
C VAL A 405 10.73 -7.42 6.12
N THR A 406 9.42 -7.65 6.30
CA THR A 406 8.82 -7.75 7.63
C THR A 406 9.38 -8.96 8.39
N GLY A 407 9.50 -10.11 7.73
CA GLY A 407 10.04 -11.33 8.33
C GLY A 407 11.50 -11.16 8.76
N ALA A 408 12.32 -10.48 7.97
CA ALA A 408 13.70 -10.17 8.32
C ALA A 408 13.78 -9.28 9.57
N LYS A 409 12.96 -8.22 9.63
CA LYS A 409 12.91 -7.32 10.79
C LYS A 409 12.39 -8.01 12.05
N LEU A 410 11.43 -8.92 11.91
CA LEU A 410 10.95 -9.70 13.03
C LEU A 410 12.04 -10.64 13.57
N ARG A 411 12.74 -11.39 12.70
CA ARG A 411 13.84 -12.26 13.13
C ARG A 411 14.95 -11.48 13.85
N GLU A 412 15.30 -10.30 13.35
CA GLU A 412 16.26 -9.39 13.99
C GLU A 412 15.82 -9.01 15.42
N TYR A 413 14.54 -8.62 15.58
CA TYR A 413 13.97 -8.33 16.89
C TYR A 413 14.01 -9.54 17.85
N GLU A 414 13.64 -10.72 17.37
CA GLU A 414 13.61 -11.94 18.19
C GLU A 414 14.99 -12.38 18.67
N VAL A 415 16.02 -12.24 17.83
CA VAL A 415 17.41 -12.50 18.22
C VAL A 415 17.86 -11.50 19.29
N ASN A 416 17.60 -10.21 19.08
CA ASN A 416 17.97 -9.16 20.03
C ASN A 416 17.30 -9.37 21.39
N ARG A 417 16.02 -9.77 21.41
CA ARG A 417 15.31 -10.09 22.65
C ARG A 417 15.94 -11.28 23.39
N LYS A 418 16.24 -12.38 22.68
CA LYS A 418 16.89 -13.56 23.29
C LYS A 418 18.26 -13.22 23.90
N LEU A 419 19.03 -12.31 23.27
CA LEU A 419 20.29 -11.81 23.80
C LEU A 419 20.10 -10.96 25.07
N GLN A 420 19.04 -10.14 25.12
CA GLN A 420 18.69 -9.36 26.31
C GLN A 420 18.24 -10.27 27.47
N ASP A 421 17.44 -11.30 27.20
CA ASP A 421 17.02 -12.27 28.22
C ASP A 421 18.20 -13.09 28.76
N THR A 422 19.12 -13.51 27.90
CA THR A 422 20.33 -14.26 28.33
C THR A 422 21.36 -13.39 29.05
N SER A 423 21.45 -12.10 28.72
CA SER A 423 22.33 -11.15 29.42
C SER A 423 21.75 -10.70 30.77
N SER A 424 20.43 -10.57 30.89
CA SER A 424 19.74 -10.29 32.16
C SER A 424 19.67 -11.50 33.11
N GLN A 425 19.81 -12.72 32.59
CA GLN A 425 19.96 -13.95 33.40
C GLN A 425 21.40 -14.20 33.91
N ARG A 426 22.40 -13.41 33.50
CA ARG A 426 23.72 -13.44 34.16
C ARG A 426 23.62 -12.68 35.48
N LEU A 427 23.53 -13.42 36.59
CA LEU A 427 23.67 -12.90 37.95
C LEU A 427 24.87 -11.94 38.06
N PRO A 428 24.78 -10.86 38.87
CA PRO A 428 25.93 -10.00 39.09
C PRO A 428 27.04 -10.85 39.70
N PHE A 429 28.17 -10.96 39.02
CA PHE A 429 29.38 -11.44 39.68
C PHE A 429 29.57 -10.58 40.94
N PRO A 430 29.74 -11.18 42.13
CA PRO A 430 30.00 -10.39 43.32
C PRO A 430 31.28 -9.61 43.06
N VAL A 431 31.16 -8.28 43.09
CA VAL A 431 32.26 -7.34 43.01
C VAL A 431 33.05 -7.47 44.32
N SER A 432 33.84 -8.52 44.45
CA SER A 432 34.75 -8.68 45.58
C SER A 432 36.11 -9.28 45.24
N ASN A 433 36.41 -9.62 43.98
CA ASN A 433 37.72 -10.19 43.61
C ASN A 433 38.37 -9.61 42.34
N LEU A 434 38.11 -8.34 42.02
CA LEU A 434 38.81 -7.63 40.93
C LEU A 434 40.31 -7.43 41.21
N SER A 435 40.77 -7.58 42.46
CA SER A 435 42.20 -7.50 42.81
C SER A 435 43.00 -8.77 42.45
N LEU A 436 42.37 -9.95 42.47
CA LEU A 436 43.04 -11.23 42.17
C LEU A 436 43.14 -11.50 40.65
N ALA A 437 42.15 -11.10 39.86
CA ALA A 437 42.17 -11.26 38.40
C ALA A 437 43.23 -10.36 37.72
N VAL A 438 43.44 -9.14 38.24
CA VAL A 438 44.47 -8.22 37.74
C VAL A 438 45.87 -8.65 38.18
N ALA A 439 46.01 -9.30 39.34
CA ALA A 439 47.28 -9.90 39.78
C ALA A 439 47.68 -11.10 38.89
N TRP A 440 46.72 -11.97 38.54
CA TRP A 440 46.98 -13.13 37.68
C TRP A 440 47.35 -12.75 36.23
N LEU A 441 46.72 -11.70 35.68
CA LEU A 441 47.04 -11.19 34.33
C LEU A 441 48.40 -10.45 34.29
N ARG A 442 48.85 -9.84 35.39
CA ARG A 442 50.17 -9.18 35.45
C ARG A 442 51.33 -10.17 35.55
N GLU A 443 51.16 -11.33 36.16
CA GLU A 443 52.23 -12.33 36.28
C GLU A 443 52.40 -13.20 35.03
N ASN A 444 51.36 -13.37 34.19
CA ASN A 444 51.40 -14.29 33.04
C ASN A 444 51.63 -13.65 31.67
N LEU A 445 51.71 -12.31 31.55
CA LEU A 445 51.92 -11.63 30.26
C LEU A 445 53.39 -11.20 30.00
N PHE A 446 54.33 -11.54 30.87
CA PHE A 446 55.75 -11.18 30.73
C PHE A 446 56.67 -12.30 30.18
N SER A 447 56.14 -13.44 29.70
CA SER A 447 56.98 -14.55 29.21
C SER A 447 56.87 -14.88 27.72
N LEU A 448 56.18 -14.07 26.91
CA LEU A 448 56.09 -14.32 25.45
C LEU A 448 56.39 -13.05 24.64
N SER A 449 57.62 -12.55 24.77
CA SER A 449 58.26 -11.71 23.76
C SER A 449 59.55 -12.39 23.29
N ASN A 450 59.51 -13.02 22.12
CA ASN A 450 60.62 -13.15 21.15
C ASN A 450 60.36 -14.32 20.20
N SER A 451 59.69 -14.06 19.09
CA SER A 451 60.00 -14.60 17.76
C SER A 451 58.89 -14.18 16.79
N TRP A 452 59.27 -13.93 15.53
CA TRP A 452 58.42 -13.59 14.38
C TRP A 452 58.14 -12.09 14.15
N LEU A 453 59.22 -11.35 13.89
CA LEU A 453 59.19 -10.18 13.02
C LEU A 453 59.83 -10.58 11.68
N GLY A 454 59.01 -10.66 10.64
CA GLY A 454 59.45 -10.88 9.27
C GLY A 454 58.31 -11.39 8.41
N TYR A 455 57.70 -10.49 7.64
CA TYR A 455 57.50 -10.60 6.19
C TYR A 455 56.39 -9.61 5.73
N PHE A 456 56.84 -8.58 5.01
CA PHE A 456 56.16 -7.85 3.92
C PHE A 456 54.93 -6.96 4.20
N PHE A 457 55.20 -5.67 4.42
CA PHE A 457 54.45 -4.60 3.77
C PHE A 457 55.45 -3.68 3.05
N ALA A 458 55.27 -3.51 1.73
CA ALA A 458 55.90 -2.44 0.95
C ALA A 458 54.78 -1.68 0.22
N PRO A 459 54.71 -0.34 0.33
CA PRO A 459 53.80 0.49 -0.47
C PRO A 459 54.50 1.00 -1.73
N ARG A 460 53.76 1.21 -2.82
CA ARG A 460 54.18 2.10 -3.91
C ARG A 460 53.04 3.02 -4.33
N ASN A 461 53.34 4.30 -4.22
CA ASN A 461 52.63 5.44 -4.79
C ASN A 461 52.85 5.52 -6.32
N GLY A 462 51.89 6.17 -7.00
CA GLY A 462 52.16 7.19 -8.04
C GLY A 462 52.37 6.71 -9.47
N GLN A 463 51.32 6.82 -10.30
CA GLN A 463 51.17 7.85 -11.33
C GLN A 463 49.71 7.92 -11.76
#